data_AF-B9W3U9-F1
#
_entry.id   AF-B9W3U9-F1
#
_cell.length_a   1.000
_cell.length_b   1.000
_cell.length_c   1.000
_cell.angle_alpha   90.00
_cell.angle_beta   90.00
_cell.angle_gamma   90.00
#
_symmetry.space_group_name_H-M   'P 1'
#
loop_
_entity.id
_entity.type
_entity.pdbx_description
1 polymer ?
#
loop_
_entity_poly.entity_id
_entity_poly.type
_entity_poly.pdbx_seq_one_letter_code
_entity_poly.pdbx_strand_id
1 'polypeptide(L)'
;MGKTIRQLSEELKLSKQAINQRINSINGFRSKHTYKVKNHLEIDNQGVKMLANFDKQKQQERQTNRQAENDKDKNIDHILLKQLDVKDQQIANLQQALDQQQKLQIATVSENHRLKEHVRKLSGLLEPPSSTQKQQANGKDAALSNNVNASHNRNKNDKQNEVAGIDKKQKKPFKNKTNNSWWHFWK
;
A
#
# COMPACT_ATOMS: atom_id res chain seq x y z
N MET A 1 -9.23 -55.92 -38.99
CA MET A 1 -8.79 -55.23 -40.23
C MET A 1 -8.75 -53.75 -39.95
N GLY A 2 -7.65 -53.07 -40.30
CA GLY A 2 -7.56 -51.61 -40.16
C GLY A 2 -8.20 -50.89 -41.34
N LYS A 3 -8.36 -49.58 -41.18
CA LYS A 3 -8.96 -48.70 -42.20
C LYS A 3 -7.97 -47.62 -42.60
N THR A 4 -7.92 -47.33 -43.88
CA THR A 4 -7.12 -46.21 -44.40
C THR A 4 -7.83 -44.87 -44.14
N ILE A 5 -7.07 -43.77 -44.12
CA ILE A 5 -7.64 -42.41 -44.01
C ILE A 5 -8.67 -42.14 -45.11
N ARG A 6 -8.50 -42.74 -46.31
CA ARG A 6 -9.48 -42.63 -47.41
C ARG A 6 -10.81 -43.29 -47.04
N GLN A 7 -10.80 -44.53 -46.57
CA GLN A 7 -12.02 -45.23 -46.16
C GLN A 7 -12.70 -44.53 -44.98
N LEU A 8 -11.92 -44.01 -44.03
CA LEU A 8 -12.45 -43.24 -42.90
C LEU A 8 -13.06 -41.92 -43.33
N SER A 9 -12.54 -41.30 -44.39
CA SER A 9 -13.10 -40.07 -44.97
C SER A 9 -14.51 -40.32 -45.50
N GLU A 10 -14.71 -41.45 -46.17
CA GLU A 10 -16.00 -41.87 -46.72
C GLU A 10 -16.98 -42.28 -45.61
N GLU A 11 -16.52 -43.04 -44.61
CA GLU A 11 -17.35 -43.53 -43.50
C GLU A 11 -17.78 -42.42 -42.52
N LEU A 12 -16.85 -41.56 -42.12
CA LEU A 12 -17.13 -40.46 -41.19
C LEU A 12 -17.69 -39.21 -41.88
N LYS A 13 -17.79 -39.21 -43.22
CA LYS A 13 -18.17 -38.04 -44.04
C LYS A 13 -17.32 -36.81 -43.73
N LEU A 14 -16.02 -37.02 -43.49
CA LEU A 14 -15.04 -35.99 -43.19
C LEU A 14 -13.99 -35.94 -44.28
N SER A 15 -13.39 -34.78 -44.55
CA SER A 15 -12.27 -34.72 -45.49
C SER A 15 -11.05 -35.48 -44.94
N LYS A 16 -10.20 -36.01 -45.82
CA LYS A 16 -8.92 -36.64 -45.43
C LYS A 16 -8.06 -35.70 -44.57
N GLN A 17 -8.13 -34.40 -44.85
CA GLN A 17 -7.42 -33.38 -44.07
C GLN A 17 -8.02 -33.24 -42.67
N ALA A 18 -9.35 -33.22 -42.53
CA ALA A 18 -10.00 -33.16 -41.22
C ALA A 18 -9.63 -34.37 -40.35
N ILE A 19 -9.56 -35.57 -40.93
CA ILE A 19 -9.11 -36.77 -40.22
C ILE A 19 -7.66 -36.62 -39.76
N ASN A 20 -6.76 -36.14 -40.63
CA ASN A 20 -5.37 -35.89 -40.24
C ASN A 20 -5.24 -34.85 -39.11
N GLN A 21 -6.07 -33.81 -39.10
CA GLN A 21 -6.10 -32.84 -38.01
C GLN A 21 -6.53 -33.48 -36.69
N ARG A 22 -7.56 -34.33 -36.71
CA ARG A 22 -7.99 -35.09 -35.52
C ARG A 22 -6.88 -36.01 -35.01
N ILE A 23 -6.20 -36.72 -35.91
CA ILE A 23 -5.05 -37.57 -35.58
C ILE A 23 -3.93 -36.77 -34.91
N ASN A 24 -3.63 -35.57 -35.41
CA ASN A 24 -2.59 -34.71 -34.84
C ASN A 24 -3.01 -34.10 -33.48
N SER A 25 -4.31 -33.91 -33.27
CA SER A 25 -4.85 -33.31 -32.04
C SER A 25 -4.88 -34.30 -30.87
N ILE A 26 -5.02 -35.61 -31.16
CA ILE A 26 -4.98 -36.65 -30.13
C ILE A 26 -3.52 -37.00 -29.83
N ASN A 27 -3.10 -36.77 -28.58
CA ASN A 27 -1.73 -37.02 -28.17
C ASN A 27 -1.32 -38.49 -28.34
N GLY A 28 -0.20 -38.72 -29.05
CA GLY A 28 0.34 -40.06 -29.27
C GLY A 28 -0.50 -40.98 -30.17
N PHE A 29 -1.49 -40.46 -30.90
CA PHE A 29 -2.38 -41.28 -31.72
C PHE A 29 -1.64 -42.12 -32.77
N ARG A 30 -0.69 -41.50 -33.49
CA ARG A 30 0.05 -42.21 -34.55
C ARG A 30 0.89 -43.36 -34.01
N SER A 31 1.48 -43.20 -32.83
CA SER A 31 2.32 -44.22 -32.22
C SER A 31 1.51 -45.43 -31.74
N LYS A 32 0.25 -45.23 -31.37
CA LYS A 32 -0.60 -46.27 -30.76
C LYS A 32 -1.56 -46.94 -31.73
N HIS A 33 -2.09 -46.18 -32.68
CA HIS A 33 -3.24 -46.59 -33.49
C HIS A 33 -2.99 -46.54 -35.00
N THR A 34 -1.78 -46.17 -35.44
CA THR A 34 -1.42 -46.14 -36.86
C THR A 34 -0.28 -47.11 -37.13
N TYR A 35 -0.44 -47.97 -38.13
CA TYR A 35 0.58 -48.93 -38.53
C TYR A 35 0.73 -49.00 -40.05
N LYS A 36 1.93 -49.36 -40.52
CA LYS A 36 2.24 -49.48 -41.95
C LYS A 36 1.92 -50.87 -42.45
N VAL A 37 1.12 -50.95 -43.50
CA VAL A 37 0.79 -52.18 -44.22
C VAL A 37 1.27 -52.02 -45.66
N LYS A 38 2.31 -52.76 -46.03
CA LYS A 38 2.95 -52.65 -47.36
C LYS A 38 3.30 -51.20 -47.71
N ASN A 39 2.50 -50.56 -48.57
CA ASN A 39 2.73 -49.23 -49.12
C ASN A 39 1.79 -48.15 -48.54
N HIS A 40 0.91 -48.49 -47.59
CA HIS A 40 -0.06 -47.55 -47.01
C HIS A 40 -0.12 -47.64 -45.47
N LEU A 41 -0.72 -46.63 -44.85
CA LEU A 41 -0.97 -46.58 -43.41
C LEU A 41 -2.42 -46.95 -43.12
N GLU A 42 -2.62 -47.82 -42.14
CA GLU A 42 -3.92 -48.20 -41.61
C GLU A 42 -4.07 -47.76 -40.16
N ILE A 43 -5.31 -47.45 -39.80
CA ILE A 43 -5.72 -47.14 -38.43
C ILE A 43 -6.46 -48.34 -37.88
N ASP A 44 -6.13 -48.73 -36.65
CA ASP A 44 -6.80 -49.82 -35.96
C ASP A 44 -8.25 -49.45 -35.59
N ASN A 45 -9.06 -50.45 -35.24
CA ASN A 45 -10.47 -50.22 -34.90
C ASN A 45 -10.66 -49.33 -33.66
N GLN A 46 -9.68 -49.30 -32.74
CA GLN A 46 -9.74 -48.43 -31.55
C GLN A 46 -9.54 -46.97 -31.94
N GLY A 47 -8.53 -46.66 -32.75
CA GLY A 47 -8.26 -45.34 -33.28
C GLY A 47 -9.42 -44.80 -34.12
N VAL A 48 -10.09 -45.65 -34.90
CA VAL A 48 -11.31 -45.27 -35.63
C VAL A 48 -12.43 -44.81 -34.69
N LYS A 49 -12.67 -45.53 -33.59
CA LYS A 49 -13.66 -45.13 -32.58
C LYS A 49 -13.30 -43.81 -31.90
N MET A 50 -12.01 -43.57 -31.63
CA MET A 50 -11.54 -42.30 -31.05
C MET A 50 -11.75 -41.13 -32.03
N LEU A 51 -11.44 -41.31 -33.31
CA LEU A 51 -11.64 -40.27 -34.34
C LEU A 51 -13.12 -39.97 -34.57
N ALA A 52 -14.00 -40.96 -34.47
CA ALA A 52 -15.45 -40.78 -34.55
C ALA A 52 -16.00 -39.99 -33.36
N ASN A 53 -15.49 -40.24 -32.15
CA ASN A 53 -15.93 -39.58 -30.92
C ASN A 53 -15.15 -38.28 -30.58
N PHE A 54 -14.23 -37.85 -31.45
CA PHE A 54 -13.36 -36.70 -31.22
C PHE A 54 -14.12 -35.43 -30.82
N ASP A 55 -15.25 -35.14 -31.47
CA ASP A 55 -16.04 -33.94 -31.21
C ASP A 55 -16.69 -33.98 -29.81
N LYS A 56 -17.10 -35.16 -29.34
CA LYS A 56 -17.67 -35.35 -27.99
C LYS A 56 -16.61 -35.18 -26.90
N GLN A 57 -15.41 -35.73 -27.11
CA GLN A 57 -14.29 -35.56 -26.18
C GLN A 57 -13.88 -34.10 -26.06
N LYS A 58 -13.76 -33.39 -27.19
CA LYS A 58 -13.40 -31.96 -27.20
C LYS A 58 -14.45 -31.08 -26.51
N GLN A 59 -15.73 -31.45 -26.55
CA GLN A 59 -16.78 -30.75 -25.81
C GLN A 59 -16.68 -30.99 -24.30
N GLN A 60 -16.40 -32.23 -23.87
CA GLN A 60 -16.21 -32.55 -22.46
C GLN A 60 -14.99 -31.85 -21.85
N GLU A 61 -13.83 -31.88 -22.52
CA GLU A 61 -12.63 -31.17 -22.05
C GLU A 61 -12.85 -29.65 -21.90
N ARG A 62 -13.63 -29.05 -22.80
CA ARG A 62 -14.01 -27.62 -22.70
C ARG A 62 -14.95 -27.33 -21.53
N GLN A 63 -15.80 -28.27 -21.14
CA GLN A 63 -16.70 -28.11 -19.98
C GLN A 63 -15.95 -28.29 -18.66
N THR A 64 -15.07 -29.29 -18.55
CA THR A 64 -14.29 -29.55 -17.33
C THR A 64 -13.34 -28.39 -17.01
N ASN A 65 -12.70 -27.80 -18.03
CA ASN A 65 -11.80 -26.65 -17.81
C ASN A 65 -12.55 -25.40 -17.32
N ARG A 66 -13.79 -25.14 -17.78
CA ARG A 66 -14.59 -24.00 -17.30
C ARG A 66 -15.07 -24.16 -15.85
N GLN A 67 -15.28 -25.39 -15.40
CA GLN A 67 -15.65 -25.67 -14.00
C GLN A 67 -14.45 -25.48 -13.06
N ALA A 68 -13.27 -25.96 -13.46
CA ALA A 68 -12.05 -25.79 -12.67
C ALA A 68 -11.59 -24.32 -12.54
N GLU A 69 -11.90 -23.47 -13.53
CA GLU A 69 -11.65 -22.02 -13.47
C GLU A 69 -12.62 -21.33 -12.48
N ASN A 70 -13.92 -21.64 -12.56
CA ASN A 70 -14.94 -21.06 -11.68
C ASN A 70 -14.75 -21.40 -10.19
N ASP A 71 -14.26 -22.60 -9.87
CA ASP A 71 -14.09 -23.01 -8.47
C ASP A 71 -12.87 -22.34 -7.81
N LYS A 72 -11.85 -21.94 -8.60
CA LYS A 72 -10.71 -21.17 -8.09
C LYS A 72 -11.10 -19.72 -7.80
N ASP A 73 -11.87 -19.10 -8.70
CA ASP A 73 -12.29 -17.70 -8.56
C ASP A 73 -13.17 -17.49 -7.32
N LYS A 74 -14.12 -18.39 -7.06
CA LYS A 74 -14.98 -18.32 -5.86
C LYS A 74 -14.20 -18.43 -4.54
N ASN A 75 -13.11 -19.20 -4.53
CA ASN A 75 -12.28 -19.35 -3.34
C ASN A 75 -11.49 -18.06 -3.07
N ILE A 76 -10.96 -17.43 -4.12
CA ILE A 76 -10.25 -16.16 -4.02
C ILE A 76 -11.19 -15.06 -3.48
N ASP A 77 -12.42 -14.96 -4.00
CA ASP A 77 -13.40 -13.97 -3.54
C ASP A 77 -13.74 -14.13 -2.05
N HIS A 78 -13.93 -15.37 -1.58
CA HIS A 78 -14.21 -15.65 -0.17
C HIS A 78 -13.03 -15.28 0.73
N ILE A 79 -11.80 -15.57 0.31
CA ILE A 79 -10.59 -15.19 1.06
C ILE A 79 -10.46 -13.66 1.14
N LEU A 80 -10.69 -12.96 0.03
CA LEU A 80 -10.65 -11.49 -0.02
C LEU A 80 -11.71 -10.86 0.88
N LEU A 81 -12.94 -11.40 0.87
CA LEU A 81 -14.02 -10.91 1.72
C LEU A 81 -13.70 -11.06 3.21
N LYS A 82 -13.14 -12.22 3.60
CA LYS A 82 -12.72 -12.45 5.00
C LYS A 82 -11.58 -11.52 5.43
N GLN A 83 -10.63 -11.23 4.53
CA GLN A 83 -9.57 -10.27 4.82
C GLN A 83 -10.11 -8.85 4.97
N LEU A 84 -11.13 -8.49 4.19
CA LEU A 84 -11.77 -7.18 4.30
C LEU A 84 -12.45 -7.01 5.67
N ASP A 85 -13.22 -8.00 6.12
CA ASP A 85 -13.87 -7.97 7.43
C ASP A 85 -12.87 -7.82 8.59
N VAL A 86 -11.75 -8.56 8.53
CA VAL A 86 -10.67 -8.42 9.53
C VAL A 86 -10.07 -7.01 9.52
N LYS A 87 -9.88 -6.41 8.34
CA LYS A 87 -9.37 -5.04 8.22
C LYS A 87 -10.37 -4.02 8.75
N ASP A 88 -11.65 -4.19 8.45
CA ASP A 88 -12.72 -3.31 8.95
C ASP A 88 -12.81 -3.34 10.48
N GLN A 89 -12.68 -4.53 11.09
CA GLN A 89 -12.61 -4.66 12.54
C GLN A 89 -11.37 -3.97 13.15
N GLN A 90 -10.20 -4.08 12.49
CA GLN A 90 -9.00 -3.38 12.92
C GLN A 90 -9.17 -1.86 12.84
N ILE A 91 -9.79 -1.35 11.79
CA ILE A 91 -10.10 0.08 11.62
C ILE A 91 -11.06 0.54 12.72
N ALA A 92 -12.12 -0.21 13.01
CA ALA A 92 -13.06 0.10 14.07
C ALA A 92 -12.38 0.20 15.45
N ASN A 93 -11.50 -0.76 15.77
CA ASN A 93 -10.76 -0.76 17.03
C ASN A 93 -9.80 0.44 17.13
N LEU A 94 -9.10 0.78 16.05
CA LEU A 94 -8.20 1.94 16.01
C LEU A 94 -8.99 3.25 16.16
N GLN A 95 -10.14 3.37 15.49
CA GLN A 95 -11.02 4.54 15.62
C GLN A 95 -11.52 4.68 17.06
N GLN A 96 -11.95 3.58 17.69
CA GLN A 96 -12.41 3.60 19.08
C GLN A 96 -11.29 4.03 20.04
N ALA A 97 -10.07 3.51 19.86
CA ALA A 97 -8.93 3.89 20.69
C ALA A 97 -8.57 5.37 20.53
N LEU A 98 -8.61 5.89 19.30
CA LEU A 98 -8.37 7.30 19.00
C LEU A 98 -9.43 8.19 19.66
N ASP A 99 -10.70 7.84 19.54
CA ASP A 99 -11.81 8.58 20.17
C ASP A 99 -11.67 8.60 21.71
N GLN A 100 -11.26 7.48 22.31
CA GLN A 100 -10.97 7.39 23.75
C GLN A 100 -9.82 8.32 24.14
N GLN A 101 -8.73 8.33 23.36
CA GLN A 101 -7.59 9.21 23.60
C GLN A 101 -7.98 10.69 23.51
N GLN A 102 -8.78 11.08 22.52
CA GLN A 102 -9.27 12.45 22.36
C GLN A 102 -10.14 12.88 23.55
N LYS A 103 -11.06 12.02 24.00
CA LYS A 103 -11.89 12.29 25.19
C LYS A 103 -11.05 12.51 26.44
N LEU A 104 -10.03 11.67 26.67
CA LEU A 104 -9.13 11.80 27.80
C LEU A 104 -8.31 13.10 27.74
N GLN A 105 -7.85 13.50 26.56
CA GLN A 105 -7.12 14.75 26.38
C GLN A 105 -8.00 15.96 26.69
N ILE A 106 -9.24 15.99 26.20
CA ILE A 106 -10.21 17.05 26.48
C ILE A 106 -10.50 17.14 27.98
N ALA A 107 -10.77 16.00 28.63
CA ALA A 107 -11.03 15.95 30.07
C ALA A 107 -9.83 16.46 30.88
N THR A 108 -8.61 16.05 30.50
CA THR A 108 -7.37 16.50 31.15
C THR A 108 -7.15 18.00 31.00
N VAL A 109 -7.39 18.57 29.82
CA VAL A 109 -7.24 20.01 29.58
C VAL A 109 -8.29 20.80 30.38
N SER A 110 -9.54 20.32 30.41
CA SER A 110 -10.62 20.94 31.18
C SER A 110 -10.33 20.94 32.69
N GLU A 111 -9.87 19.81 33.24
CA GLU A 111 -9.52 19.70 34.65
C GLU A 111 -8.32 20.58 35.00
N ASN A 112 -7.28 20.62 34.16
CA ASN A 112 -6.15 21.52 34.34
C ASN A 112 -6.58 23.00 34.34
N HIS A 113 -7.52 23.39 33.49
CA HIS A 113 -8.07 24.74 33.50
C HIS A 113 -8.79 25.03 34.82
N ARG A 114 -9.65 24.11 35.30
CA ARG A 114 -10.33 24.23 36.59
C ARG A 114 -9.36 24.35 37.76
N LEU A 115 -8.31 23.52 37.78
CA LEU A 115 -7.27 23.57 38.81
C LEU A 115 -6.50 24.90 38.77
N LYS A 116 -6.14 25.41 37.59
CA LYS A 116 -5.51 26.72 37.46
C LYS A 116 -6.38 27.85 38.01
N GLU A 117 -7.69 27.82 37.74
CA GLU A 117 -8.62 28.81 38.29
C GLU A 117 -8.73 28.69 39.82
N HIS A 118 -8.74 27.48 40.37
CA HIS A 118 -8.74 27.27 41.82
C HIS A 118 -7.47 27.80 42.47
N VAL A 119 -6.30 27.51 41.88
CA VAL A 119 -5.01 28.04 42.35
C VAL A 119 -5.01 29.57 42.31
N ARG A 120 -5.49 30.18 41.21
CA ARG A 120 -5.59 31.64 41.09
C ARG A 120 -6.46 32.26 42.19
N LYS A 121 -7.63 31.66 42.46
CA LYS A 121 -8.54 32.12 43.52
C LYS A 121 -7.89 32.04 44.90
N LEU A 122 -7.22 30.93 45.21
CA LEU A 122 -6.50 30.75 46.48
C LEU A 122 -5.34 31.75 46.62
N SER A 123 -4.56 31.96 45.55
CA SER A 123 -3.48 32.96 45.55
C SER A 123 -4.00 34.38 45.77
N GLY A 124 -5.14 34.74 45.19
CA GLY A 124 -5.78 36.05 45.44
C GLY A 124 -6.32 36.23 46.85
N LEU A 125 -6.67 35.14 47.56
CA LEU A 125 -7.06 35.18 48.98
C LEU A 125 -5.87 35.24 49.93
N LEU A 126 -4.71 34.69 49.51
CA LEU A 126 -3.46 34.77 50.25
C LEU A 126 -2.71 36.09 50.04
N GLU A 127 -3.10 36.89 49.04
CA GLU A 127 -2.58 38.24 48.87
C GLU A 127 -3.07 39.10 50.05
N PRO A 128 -2.18 39.59 50.93
CA PRO A 128 -2.60 40.36 52.09
C PRO A 128 -3.34 41.62 51.62
N PRO A 129 -4.37 42.10 52.36
CA PRO A 129 -5.00 43.37 52.03
C PRO A 129 -3.91 44.44 52.04
N SER A 130 -3.64 45.04 50.88
CA SER A 130 -2.59 46.03 50.72
C SER A 130 -2.92 47.28 51.53
N SER A 131 -2.57 47.28 52.82
CA SER A 131 -2.50 48.48 53.63
C SER A 131 -1.20 49.22 53.32
N THR A 132 -1.34 50.32 52.58
CA THR A 132 -0.64 51.58 52.78
C THR A 132 0.85 51.55 53.12
N GLN A 133 1.71 51.96 52.18
CA GLN A 133 2.77 52.91 52.52
C GLN A 133 3.12 53.84 51.34
N LYS A 134 2.79 55.12 51.53
CA LYS A 134 3.27 56.29 50.77
C LYS A 134 4.68 56.67 51.25
N GLN A 135 5.41 57.38 50.37
CA GLN A 135 6.62 58.24 50.58
C GLN A 135 7.96 57.48 50.76
N GLN A 136 9.12 57.82 50.16
CA GLN A 136 9.75 59.07 49.64
C GLN A 136 10.96 58.66 48.74
N ALA A 137 11.18 59.19 47.52
CA ALA A 137 11.94 60.39 47.11
C ALA A 137 13.49 60.30 47.06
N ASN A 138 14.04 60.33 45.82
CA ASN A 138 15.24 61.03 45.28
C ASN A 138 15.82 60.21 44.11
N GLY A 139 16.02 60.67 42.88
CA GLY A 139 16.30 62.01 42.36
C GLY A 139 17.69 62.01 41.74
N LYS A 140 17.79 62.02 40.39
CA LYS A 140 18.84 62.64 39.55
C LYS A 140 18.78 62.16 38.10
N ASP A 141 18.24 63.02 37.24
CA ASP A 141 18.48 63.04 35.80
C ASP A 141 19.72 63.90 35.49
N ALA A 142 20.58 63.45 34.56
CA ALA A 142 21.52 64.27 33.80
C ALA A 142 21.89 63.44 32.55
N ALA A 143 21.27 63.68 31.38
CA ALA A 143 21.60 64.72 30.39
C ALA A 143 22.94 64.49 29.67
N LEU A 144 22.96 64.89 28.38
CA LEU A 144 24.00 64.76 27.32
C LEU A 144 23.74 63.55 26.40
N SER A 145 23.05 63.61 25.25
CA SER A 145 22.81 64.64 24.23
C SER A 145 24.06 65.21 23.53
N ASN A 146 24.15 64.83 22.25
CA ASN A 146 24.70 65.54 21.09
C ASN A 146 26.22 65.54 20.83
N ASN A 147 26.61 64.89 19.73
CA ASN A 147 27.20 65.52 18.54
C ASN A 147 27.21 64.45 17.40
N VAL A 148 26.41 64.45 16.33
CA VAL A 148 26.05 65.47 15.31
C VAL A 148 26.97 65.39 14.06
N ASN A 149 26.38 64.84 12.99
CA ASN A 149 26.52 65.25 11.58
C ASN A 149 27.81 64.88 10.81
N ALA A 150 27.78 64.67 9.50
CA ALA A 150 26.72 64.53 8.48
C ALA A 150 27.47 64.09 7.20
N SER A 151 27.01 63.09 6.46
CA SER A 151 26.30 63.29 5.18
C SER A 151 26.94 64.39 4.32
N HIS A 152 27.49 64.13 3.14
CA HIS A 152 26.88 63.52 1.94
C HIS A 152 28.02 63.51 0.88
N ASN A 153 28.06 62.62 -0.13
CA ASN A 153 27.49 62.93 -1.45
C ASN A 153 27.61 61.73 -2.44
N ARG A 154 26.43 61.22 -2.87
CA ARG A 154 26.03 60.52 -4.14
C ARG A 154 26.76 59.20 -4.54
N ASN A 155 26.08 58.12 -4.97
CA ASN A 155 24.94 58.08 -5.90
C ASN A 155 24.19 56.71 -5.86
N LYS A 156 22.87 56.78 -5.61
CA LYS A 156 21.71 56.01 -6.14
C LYS A 156 21.68 54.46 -6.28
N ASN A 157 20.76 53.90 -5.48
CA ASN A 157 19.59 53.05 -5.83
C ASN A 157 19.58 51.54 -5.47
N ASP A 158 18.66 51.24 -4.53
CA ASP A 158 17.70 50.14 -4.37
C ASP A 158 18.10 48.68 -4.00
N LYS A 159 17.85 48.37 -2.70
CA LYS A 159 17.29 47.18 -2.00
C LYS A 159 17.29 45.82 -2.76
N GLN A 160 17.67 44.67 -2.17
CA GLN A 160 17.19 44.03 -0.93
C GLN A 160 18.18 42.97 -0.38
N ASN A 161 17.97 42.59 0.89
CA ASN A 161 18.88 41.93 1.85
C ASN A 161 19.34 40.46 1.58
N GLU A 162 20.66 40.26 1.66
CA GLU A 162 21.43 39.08 2.15
C GLU A 162 21.22 38.92 3.67
N VAL A 163 21.14 37.75 4.34
CA VAL A 163 21.84 36.46 4.32
C VAL A 163 23.34 36.50 4.66
N ALA A 164 23.65 35.85 5.79
CA ALA A 164 24.88 35.12 6.16
C ALA A 164 26.12 35.86 6.72
N GLY A 165 26.79 35.12 7.63
CA GLY A 165 28.18 35.34 8.04
C GLY A 165 28.35 35.46 9.56
N ILE A 166 28.15 34.39 10.34
CA ILE A 166 29.19 33.43 10.79
C ILE A 166 30.37 34.11 11.48
N ASP A 167 30.54 33.83 12.78
CA ASP A 167 31.90 33.74 13.32
C ASP A 167 32.10 32.53 14.24
N LYS A 168 33.23 31.86 13.99
CA LYS A 168 33.55 30.49 14.37
C LYS A 168 34.26 30.45 15.72
N LYS A 169 33.75 29.65 16.67
CA LYS A 169 34.60 29.02 17.71
C LYS A 169 34.29 27.53 17.85
N GLN A 170 35.29 26.76 17.40
CA GLN A 170 35.63 25.35 17.65
C GLN A 170 35.33 24.90 19.11
N LYS A 171 35.05 23.65 19.52
CA LYS A 171 35.17 22.29 18.98
C LYS A 171 34.50 21.35 20.00
N LYS A 172 33.77 20.30 19.56
CA LYS A 172 33.76 18.90 20.04
C LYS A 172 32.65 18.12 19.31
N PRO A 173 32.92 17.00 18.61
CA PRO A 173 31.86 16.20 18.00
C PRO A 173 31.18 15.37 19.09
N PHE A 174 29.92 15.67 19.41
CA PHE A 174 29.07 14.72 20.10
C PHE A 174 28.86 13.53 19.17
N LYS A 175 29.40 12.37 19.56
CA LYS A 175 29.16 11.11 18.87
C LYS A 175 27.67 10.79 18.99
N ASN A 176 26.92 10.96 17.90
CA ASN A 176 25.54 10.47 17.85
C ASN A 176 25.59 8.95 17.88
N LYS A 177 25.20 8.38 19.01
CA LYS A 177 24.99 6.94 19.16
C LYS A 177 23.74 6.60 18.34
N THR A 178 23.93 5.98 17.17
CA THR A 178 22.81 5.44 16.38
C THR A 178 22.14 4.35 17.21
N ASN A 179 20.97 4.67 17.74
CA ASN A 179 20.09 3.67 18.32
C ASN A 179 19.54 2.81 17.15
N ASN A 180 20.08 1.60 17.01
CA ASN A 180 19.64 0.59 16.04
C ASN A 180 18.28 -0.08 16.40
N SER A 181 17.47 0.48 17.30
CA SER A 181 16.24 -0.18 17.78
C SER A 181 15.05 -0.11 16.82
N TRP A 182 15.18 0.39 15.58
CA TRP A 182 14.05 0.47 14.65
C TRP A 182 13.74 -0.86 13.94
N TRP A 183 14.66 -1.83 13.93
CA TRP A 183 14.50 -3.07 13.17
C TRP A 183 13.80 -4.21 13.93
N HIS A 184 13.45 -4.03 15.20
CA HIS A 184 12.87 -5.11 16.01
C HIS A 184 11.34 -5.21 15.98
N PHE A 185 10.65 -4.44 15.13
CA PHE A 185 9.19 -4.43 15.09
C PHE A 185 8.57 -5.52 14.19
N TRP A 186 9.37 -6.25 13.41
CA TRP A 186 8.88 -7.20 12.40
C TRP A 186 9.45 -8.62 12.59
N LYS A 187 9.21 -9.24 13.74
CA LYS A 187 9.46 -10.67 13.92
C LYS A 187 8.25 -11.39 14.50
#